data_AF-A0A7S3KV02-F1
#
_entry.id   AF-A0A7S3KV02-F1
#
_cell.length_a   1.000
_cell.length_b   1.000
_cell.length_c   1.000
_cell.angle_alpha   90.00
_cell.angle_beta   90.00
_cell.angle_gamma   90.00
#
_symmetry.space_group_name_H-M   'P 1'
#
loop_
_entity.id
_entity.type
_entity.pdbx_description
1 polymer ?
#
loop_
_entity_poly.entity_id
_entity_poly.type
_entity_poly.pdbx_seq_one_letter_code
_entity_poly.pdbx_strand_id
1 'polypeptide(L)'
;MEKEIPLMALAYIERLLTKLGILVNHWNWRRIILTTLIVGSKVWDDDSLENVHFPKVMHDTSLKEINNLEKIFLEFIDFDLAIKGSDYAKYYFIIKSLSETEAEA
;
A
#
# COMPACT_ATOMS: atom_id res chain seq x y z
N MET A 1 -0.89 -12.90 1.79
CA MET A 1 -0.09 -11.69 1.52
C MET A 1 1.35 -12.10 1.43
N GLU A 2 1.90 -12.04 0.22
CA GLU A 2 3.32 -12.25 -0.05
C GLU A 2 4.21 -11.18 0.62
N LYS A 3 5.52 -11.47 0.72
CA LYS A 3 6.48 -10.66 1.48
C LYS A 3 6.82 -9.34 0.76
N GLU A 4 6.49 -9.27 -0.51
CA GLU A 4 6.76 -8.18 -1.43
C GLU A 4 5.69 -7.10 -1.34
N ILE A 5 4.46 -7.43 -0.89
CA ILE A 5 3.34 -6.49 -0.83
C ILE A 5 3.63 -5.26 0.04
N PRO A 6 4.27 -5.38 1.22
CA PRO A 6 4.66 -4.19 1.99
C PRO A 6 5.61 -3.26 1.22
N LEU A 7 6.49 -3.80 0.37
CA LEU A 7 7.37 -2.99 -0.50
C LEU A 7 6.55 -2.25 -1.56
N MET A 8 5.57 -2.92 -2.18
CA MET A 8 4.67 -2.31 -3.15
C MET A 8 3.82 -1.21 -2.50
N ALA A 9 3.29 -1.46 -1.30
CA ALA A 9 2.52 -0.48 -0.55
C ALA A 9 3.37 0.76 -0.21
N LEU A 10 4.63 0.60 0.19
CA LEU A 10 5.54 1.72 0.42
C LEU A 10 5.76 2.54 -0.85
N ALA A 11 5.94 1.88 -2.00
CA ALA A 11 6.07 2.55 -3.29
C ALA A 11 4.84 3.38 -3.64
N TYR A 12 3.65 2.82 -3.39
CA TYR A 12 2.37 3.49 -3.61
C TYR A 12 2.13 4.66 -2.66
N ILE A 13 2.58 4.56 -1.41
CA ILE A 13 2.56 5.69 -0.47
C ILE A 13 3.48 6.82 -0.97
N GLU A 14 4.69 6.53 -1.43
CA GLU A 14 5.59 7.55 -1.99
C GLU A 14 4.98 8.22 -3.23
N ARG A 15 4.31 7.47 -4.11
CA ARG A 15 3.57 8.03 -5.26
C ARG A 15 2.45 8.96 -4.83
N LEU A 16 1.66 8.57 -3.83
CA LEU A 16 0.60 9.42 -3.29
C LEU A 16 1.15 10.74 -2.73
N LEU A 17 2.26 10.66 -2.00
CA LEU A 17 2.95 11.82 -1.43
C LEU A 17 3.48 12.76 -2.51
N THR A 18 4.14 12.21 -3.54
CA THR A 18 4.82 13.00 -4.58
C THR A 18 3.87 13.57 -5.62
N LYS A 19 2.82 12.83 -6.03
CA LYS A 19 1.85 13.30 -7.03
C LYS A 19 0.83 14.30 -6.48
N LEU A 20 0.32 14.05 -5.26
CA LEU A 20 -0.82 14.80 -4.73
C LEU A 20 -0.49 15.68 -3.54
N GLY A 21 0.70 15.56 -2.95
CA GLY A 21 1.06 16.27 -1.72
C GLY A 21 0.24 15.83 -0.50
N ILE A 22 -0.46 14.70 -0.58
CA ILE A 22 -1.24 14.16 0.54
C ILE A 22 -0.28 13.55 1.55
N LEU A 23 -0.08 14.27 2.66
CA LEU A 23 0.76 13.79 3.76
C LEU A 23 0.05 12.74 4.60
N VAL A 24 0.79 11.68 4.94
CA VAL A 24 0.37 10.69 5.94
C VAL A 24 0.40 11.34 7.32
N ASN A 25 -0.73 11.28 8.04
CA ASN A 25 -0.91 11.85 9.37
C ASN A 25 -1.79 10.94 10.24
N HIS A 26 -1.96 11.30 11.51
CA HIS A 26 -2.67 10.49 12.50
C HIS A 26 -4.15 10.21 12.17
N TRP A 27 -4.79 11.01 11.30
CA TRP A 27 -6.18 10.81 10.89
C TRP A 27 -6.34 9.87 9.68
N ASN A 28 -5.38 9.86 8.75
CA ASN A 28 -5.54 9.19 7.45
C ASN A 28 -4.68 7.93 7.27
N TRP A 29 -3.65 7.72 8.11
CA TRP A 29 -2.67 6.65 7.90
C TRP A 29 -3.29 5.26 7.79
N ARG A 30 -4.31 4.95 8.60
CA ARG A 30 -4.97 3.62 8.59
C ARG A 30 -5.57 3.30 7.23
N ARG A 31 -6.30 4.25 6.64
CA ARG A 31 -6.96 4.06 5.35
C ARG A 31 -5.97 4.09 4.19
N ILE A 32 -4.92 4.91 4.27
CA ILE A 32 -3.85 4.92 3.25
C ILE A 32 -3.12 3.57 3.23
N ILE A 33 -2.66 3.10 4.38
CA ILE A 33 -1.96 1.80 4.47
C ILE A 33 -2.87 0.67 4.00
N LEU A 34 -4.12 0.62 4.49
CA LEU A 34 -5.08 -0.40 4.05
C LEU A 34 -5.22 -0.42 2.53
N THR A 35 -5.51 0.73 1.92
CA THR A 35 -5.75 0.83 0.47
C THR A 35 -4.52 0.41 -0.32
N THR A 36 -3.33 0.87 0.07
CA THR A 36 -2.08 0.53 -0.62
C THR A 36 -1.69 -0.94 -0.48
N LEU A 37 -2.01 -1.60 0.65
CA LEU A 37 -1.82 -3.04 0.82
C LEU A 37 -2.80 -3.85 -0.04
N ILE A 38 -4.07 -3.43 -0.12
CA ILE A 38 -5.08 -4.10 -0.98
C ILE A 38 -4.64 -4.02 -2.44
N VAL A 39 -4.29 -2.83 -2.91
CA VAL A 39 -3.85 -2.63 -4.30
C VAL A 39 -2.52 -3.36 -4.56
N GLY A 40 -1.59 -3.34 -3.61
CA GLY A 40 -0.35 -4.10 -3.70
C GLY A 40 -0.57 -5.60 -3.85
N SER A 41 -1.46 -6.18 -3.03
CA SER A 41 -1.83 -7.60 -3.12
C SER A 41 -2.45 -7.91 -4.48
N LYS A 42 -3.36 -7.08 -4.99
CA LYS A 42 -4.01 -7.31 -6.29
C LYS A 42 -3.08 -7.21 -7.50
N VAL A 43 -2.03 -6.41 -7.41
CA VAL A 43 -1.06 -6.23 -8.49
C VAL A 43 0.02 -7.33 -8.46
N TRP A 44 0.38 -7.81 -7.27
CA TRP A 44 1.51 -8.71 -7.10
C TRP A 44 1.13 -10.17 -6.88
N ASP A 45 0.06 -10.46 -6.13
CA ASP A 45 -0.37 -11.83 -5.86
C ASP A 45 -1.16 -12.38 -7.06
N ASP A 46 -0.76 -13.56 -7.57
CA ASP A 46 -1.50 -14.27 -8.61
C ASP A 46 -2.93 -14.66 -8.16
N ASP A 47 -3.12 -14.89 -6.86
CA ASP A 47 -4.40 -15.23 -6.22
C ASP A 47 -4.72 -14.23 -5.09
N SER A 48 -5.10 -13.02 -5.50
CA SER A 48 -5.45 -11.93 -4.57
C SER A 48 -6.92 -11.99 -4.11
N LEU A 49 -7.16 -11.53 -2.87
CA LEU A 49 -8.52 -11.46 -2.33
C LEU A 49 -9.34 -10.33 -2.98
N GLU A 50 -10.60 -10.64 -3.28
CA GLU A 50 -11.58 -9.62 -3.65
C GLU A 50 -11.98 -8.72 -2.47
N ASN A 51 -12.49 -7.53 -2.77
CA ASN A 51 -12.84 -6.55 -1.74
C ASN A 51 -13.88 -7.04 -0.72
N VAL A 52 -14.76 -7.96 -1.12
CA VAL A 52 -15.80 -8.56 -0.27
C VAL A 52 -15.25 -9.33 0.93
N HIS A 53 -13.97 -9.71 0.89
CA HIS A 53 -13.35 -10.49 1.96
C HIS A 53 -12.80 -9.60 3.10
N PHE A 54 -12.34 -8.39 2.82
CA PHE A 54 -11.68 -7.53 3.83
C PHE A 54 -12.60 -7.11 5.00
N PRO A 55 -13.88 -6.75 4.81
CA PRO A 55 -14.76 -6.40 5.92
C PRO A 55 -15.01 -7.54 6.92
N LYS A 56 -14.72 -8.80 6.54
CA LYS A 56 -14.84 -9.96 7.44
C LYS A 56 -13.75 -9.99 8.50
N VAL A 57 -12.60 -9.35 8.22
CA VAL A 57 -11.43 -9.30 9.10
C VAL A 57 -11.26 -7.89 9.69
N MET A 58 -11.67 -6.85 8.95
CA MET A 58 -11.60 -5.45 9.38
C MET A 58 -12.98 -4.94 9.76
N HIS A 59 -13.33 -5.11 11.03
CA HIS A 59 -14.65 -4.76 11.56
C HIS A 59 -14.98 -3.26 11.51
N ASP A 60 -13.98 -2.40 11.32
CA ASP A 60 -14.10 -0.95 11.28
C ASP A 60 -14.33 -0.39 9.87
N THR A 61 -14.47 -1.25 8.85
CA THR A 61 -14.54 -0.83 7.45
C THR A 61 -15.63 -1.59 6.70
N SER A 62 -16.45 -0.88 5.92
CA SER A 62 -17.50 -1.51 5.09
C SER A 62 -16.99 -1.85 3.68
N LEU A 63 -17.64 -2.82 3.00
CA LEU A 63 -17.31 -3.12 1.59
C LEU A 63 -17.40 -1.88 0.69
N LYS A 64 -18.42 -1.05 0.91
CA LYS A 64 -18.63 0.19 0.15
C LYS A 64 -17.47 1.16 0.36
N GLU A 65 -16.98 1.27 1.59
CA GLU A 65 -15.83 2.12 1.93
C GLU A 65 -14.56 1.62 1.23
N ILE A 66 -14.29 0.31 1.28
CA ILE A 66 -13.11 -0.28 0.61
C ILE A 66 -13.14 -0.03 -0.90
N ASN A 67 -14.29 -0.29 -1.55
CA ASN A 67 -14.45 -0.04 -2.97
C ASN A 67 -14.20 1.44 -3.32
N ASN A 68 -14.71 2.36 -2.50
CA ASN A 68 -14.50 3.78 -2.72
C ASN A 68 -13.03 4.19 -2.50
N LEU A 69 -12.39 3.67 -1.45
CA LEU A 69 -10.98 3.95 -1.15
C LEU A 69 -10.08 3.48 -2.28
N GLU A 70 -10.25 2.24 -2.76
CA GLU A 70 -9.49 1.71 -3.87
C GLU A 70 -9.70 2.53 -5.15
N LYS A 71 -10.96 2.86 -5.48
CA LYS A 71 -11.28 3.68 -6.65
C LYS A 71 -10.59 5.04 -6.59
N ILE A 72 -10.76 5.76 -5.49
CA ILE A 72 -10.17 7.10 -5.30
C ILE A 72 -8.65 7.01 -5.36
N PHE A 73 -8.05 6.01 -4.73
CA PHE A 73 -6.61 5.82 -4.75
C PHE A 73 -6.07 5.58 -6.17
N LEU A 74 -6.74 4.73 -6.96
CA LEU A 74 -6.33 4.47 -8.35
C LEU A 74 -6.43 5.72 -9.24
N GLU A 75 -7.49 6.50 -9.07
CA GLU A 75 -7.63 7.81 -9.73
C GLU A 75 -6.51 8.77 -9.32
N PHE A 76 -6.16 8.78 -8.03
CA PHE A 76 -5.11 9.62 -7.44
C PHE A 76 -3.70 9.34 -7.94
N ILE A 77 -3.40 8.10 -8.30
CA ILE A 77 -2.08 7.73 -8.86
C ILE A 77 -2.10 7.69 -10.40
N ASP A 78 -3.17 8.12 -11.06
CA ASP A 78 -3.39 8.01 -12.50
C ASP A 78 -3.22 6.57 -13.02
N PHE A 79 -3.62 5.57 -12.22
CA PHE A 79 -3.43 4.15 -12.50
C PHE A 79 -1.95 3.75 -12.77
N ASP A 80 -0.99 4.57 -12.35
CA ASP A 80 0.44 4.21 -12.39
C ASP A 80 0.73 3.17 -11.31
N LEU A 81 0.54 1.89 -11.66
CA LEU A 81 0.77 0.72 -10.82
C LEU A 81 2.09 0.00 -11.14
N ALA A 82 2.76 0.39 -12.23
CA ALA A 82 3.96 -0.31 -12.69
C ALA A 82 5.15 0.01 -11.78
N ILE A 83 5.68 -1.01 -11.09
CA ILE A 83 6.87 -0.86 -10.23
C ILE A 83 8.07 -1.43 -10.97
N LYS A 84 9.10 -0.61 -11.18
CA LYS A 84 10.33 -1.05 -11.85
C LYS A 84 11.19 -1.86 -10.88
N GLY A 85 12.03 -2.74 -11.39
CA GLY A 85 13.01 -3.45 -10.57
C GLY A 85 13.94 -2.53 -9.77
N SER A 86 14.25 -1.34 -10.30
CA SER A 86 14.99 -0.30 -9.58
C SER A 86 14.22 0.26 -8.38
N ASP A 87 12.90 0.45 -8.53
CA ASP A 87 12.04 0.94 -7.46
C ASP A 87 11.95 -0.11 -6.36
N TYR A 88 11.72 -1.38 -6.74
CA TYR A 88 11.72 -2.50 -5.82
C TYR A 88 13.02 -2.58 -5.01
N ALA A 89 14.18 -2.55 -5.69
CA ALA A 89 15.48 -2.61 -5.03
C ALA A 89 15.68 -1.43 -4.06
N LYS A 90 15.28 -0.22 -4.45
CA LYS A 90 15.31 0.97 -3.58
C LYS A 90 14.56 0.72 -2.26
N TYR A 91 13.29 0.32 -2.34
CA TYR A 91 12.48 0.11 -1.13
C TYR A 91 12.98 -1.07 -0.30
N TYR A 92 13.46 -2.14 -0.94
CA TYR A 92 14.04 -3.28 -0.25
C TYR A 92 15.23 -2.88 0.61
N PHE A 93 16.18 -2.13 0.05
CA PHE A 93 17.35 -1.67 0.81
C PHE A 93 17.00 -0.65 1.89
N ILE A 94 16.00 0.22 1.67
CA ILE A 94 15.50 1.13 2.70
C ILE A 94 14.98 0.32 3.91
N ILE A 95 14.04 -0.61 3.69
CA ILE A 95 13.47 -1.41 4.78
C ILE A 95 14.56 -2.23 5.48
N LYS A 96 15.48 -2.82 4.71
CA LYS A 96 16.61 -3.57 5.28
C LYS A 96 17.48 -2.70 6.20
N SER A 97 17.85 -1.49 5.76
CA SER A 97 18.66 -0.57 6.57
C SER A 97 17.97 -0.15 7.87
N LEU A 98 16.64 0.04 7.83
CA LEU A 98 15.85 0.36 9.02
C LEU A 98 15.81 -0.82 10.00
N SER A 99 15.69 -2.05 9.49
CA SER A 99 15.69 -3.26 10.33
C SER A 99 17.02 -3.53 11.02
N GLU A 100 18.14 -3.17 10.37
CA GLU A 100 19.48 -3.30 10.97
C GLU A 100 19.70 -2.24 12.07
N THR A 101 19.16 -1.04 11.89
CA THR A 101 19.25 0.05 12.88
C THR A 101 18.49 -0.27 14.18
N GLU A 102 17.34 -0.96 14.08
CA GLU A 102 16.56 -1.38 15.27
C GLU A 102 17.20 -2.53 16.04
N ALA A 103 18.06 -3.35 15.41
CA ALA A 103 18.75 -4.45 16.07
C ALA A 103 19.94 -3.98 16.94
N GLU A 104 20.40 -2.75 16.74
CA GLU A 104 21.53 -2.14 17.45
C GLU A 104 21.08 -1.21 18.60
N ALA A 105 19.76 -0.99 18.77
CA ALA A 105 19.16 -0.13 19.79
C ALA A 105 18.54 -0.93 20.96
#